data_AF-A0A1Q7CFV2-F1
#
_entry.id   AF-A0A1Q7CFV2-F1
#
_cell.length_a   1.000
_cell.length_b   1.000
_cell.length_c   1.000
_cell.angle_alpha   90.00
_cell.angle_beta   90.00
_cell.angle_gamma   90.00
#
_symmetry.space_group_name_H-M   'P 1'
#
loop_
_entity.id
_entity.type
_entity.pdbx_description
1 polymer ?
#
loop_
_entity_poly.entity_id
_entity_poly.type
_entity_poly.pdbx_seq_one_letter_code
_entity_poly.pdbx_strand_id
1 'polypeptide(L)'
;MKNSKSLVGHWETDKTNMNKATLDLELTSGGTAVLEKFRMVDNGRPVEMTTLYYLDGDQIKLTHYCMAGNQPTMKGSYASEAKTLTFDLVSISNLKTPNDGHMHHATYTFIDNDHFKTIWTFRKEQKDAFTEDVTYVRTK
;
A
#
# COMPACT_ATOMS: atom_id res chain seq x y z
N MET A 1 -10.78 -12.72 -1.02
CA MET A 1 -10.79 -11.67 0.03
C MET A 1 -11.92 -11.90 1.05
N LYS A 2 -12.02 -13.07 1.68
CA LYS A 2 -13.17 -13.39 2.56
C LYS A 2 -13.29 -12.47 3.80
N ASN A 3 -12.22 -11.76 4.18
CA ASN A 3 -12.20 -10.81 5.30
C ASN A 3 -11.82 -9.36 4.94
N SER A 4 -11.86 -8.92 3.66
CA SER A 4 -11.52 -7.51 3.31
C SER A 4 -12.39 -6.48 4.03
N LYS A 5 -13.62 -6.85 4.39
CA LYS A 5 -14.54 -6.04 5.19
C LYS A 5 -13.93 -5.59 6.53
N SER A 6 -13.06 -6.40 7.14
CA SER A 6 -12.46 -6.02 8.42
C SER A 6 -11.45 -4.89 8.26
N LEU A 7 -10.88 -4.66 7.08
CA LEU A 7 -9.90 -3.59 6.85
C LEU A 7 -10.56 -2.25 6.50
N VAL A 8 -11.82 -2.27 6.05
CA VAL A 8 -12.58 -1.05 5.72
C VAL A 8 -12.60 -0.10 6.92
N GLY A 9 -12.30 1.17 6.69
CA GLY A 9 -12.28 2.19 7.73
C GLY A 9 -11.24 3.28 7.48
N HIS A 10 -11.20 4.23 8.41
CA HIS A 10 -10.17 5.27 8.47
C HIS A 10 -9.03 4.82 9.38
N TRP A 11 -7.82 5.10 8.94
CA TRP A 11 -6.60 4.74 9.64
C TRP A 11 -5.65 5.93 9.65
N GLU A 12 -4.96 6.11 10.76
CA GLU A 12 -3.94 7.13 10.93
C GLU A 12 -2.63 6.49 11.34
N THR A 13 -1.51 7.10 10.98
CA THR A 13 -0.21 6.70 11.53
C THR A 13 -0.23 6.75 13.05
N ASP A 14 0.45 5.82 13.68
CA ASP A 14 0.60 5.83 15.13
C ASP A 14 1.33 7.08 15.64
N LYS A 15 1.23 7.35 16.94
CA LYS A 15 1.79 8.58 17.54
C LYS A 15 3.32 8.66 17.47
N THR A 16 4.00 7.55 17.18
CA THR A 16 5.46 7.52 17.10
C THR A 16 5.98 7.91 15.72
N ASN A 17 5.12 7.94 14.71
CA ASN A 17 5.48 8.40 13.37
C ASN A 17 5.67 9.92 13.32
N MET A 18 6.83 10.35 12.82
CA MET A 18 7.14 11.78 12.65
C MET A 18 6.24 12.45 11.61
N ASN A 19 5.91 11.71 10.55
CA ASN A 19 5.05 12.20 9.46
C ASN A 19 3.65 11.62 9.65
N LYS A 20 2.67 12.50 9.85
CA LYS A 20 1.27 12.10 9.93
C LYS A 20 0.75 11.75 8.54
N ALA A 21 0.22 10.55 8.42
CA ALA A 21 -0.48 10.12 7.22
C ALA A 21 -1.81 9.44 7.57
N THR A 22 -2.71 9.42 6.60
CA THR A 22 -4.00 8.74 6.71
C THR A 22 -4.21 7.77 5.55
N LEU A 23 -4.95 6.70 5.84
CA LEU A 23 -5.41 5.72 4.87
C LEU A 23 -6.92 5.57 5.02
N ASP A 24 -7.66 5.83 3.95
CA ASP A 24 -9.05 5.37 3.84
C ASP A 24 -9.08 4.07 3.05
N LEU A 25 -9.59 3.00 3.66
CA LEU A 25 -9.84 1.72 3.00
C LEU A 25 -11.35 1.54 2.78
N GLU A 26 -11.77 1.39 1.53
CA GLU A 26 -13.17 1.21 1.16
C GLU A 26 -13.38 0.02 0.21
N LEU A 27 -14.49 -0.69 0.35
CA LEU A 27 -14.92 -1.65 -0.66
C LEU A 27 -15.46 -0.91 -1.88
N THR A 28 -15.03 -1.32 -3.06
CA THR A 28 -15.49 -0.76 -4.33
C THR A 28 -15.84 -1.86 -5.33
N SER A 29 -16.32 -1.49 -6.52
CA SER A 29 -16.63 -2.43 -7.61
C SER A 29 -17.54 -3.60 -7.18
N GLY A 30 -18.60 -3.29 -6.42
CA GLY A 30 -19.52 -4.31 -5.90
C GLY A 30 -18.92 -5.22 -4.82
N GLY A 31 -17.84 -4.79 -4.15
CA GLY A 31 -17.16 -5.55 -3.11
C GLY A 31 -16.08 -6.51 -3.62
N THR A 32 -15.71 -6.41 -4.90
CA THR A 32 -14.67 -7.25 -5.53
C THR A 32 -13.26 -6.66 -5.41
N ALA A 33 -13.14 -5.41 -4.96
CA ALA A 33 -11.87 -4.72 -4.78
C ALA A 33 -11.90 -3.84 -3.51
N VAL A 34 -10.72 -3.55 -2.98
CA VAL A 34 -10.50 -2.57 -1.91
C VAL A 34 -9.74 -1.39 -2.51
N LEU A 35 -10.28 -0.19 -2.35
CA LEU A 35 -9.61 1.06 -2.69
C LEU A 35 -8.97 1.63 -1.43
N GLU A 36 -7.70 1.96 -1.55
CA GLU A 36 -6.91 2.66 -0.55
C GLU A 36 -6.61 4.08 -1.05
N LYS A 37 -6.96 5.07 -0.23
CA LYS A 37 -6.62 6.47 -0.45
C LYS A 37 -5.64 6.90 0.63
N PHE A 38 -4.39 7.06 0.24
CA PHE A 38 -3.31 7.49 1.11
C PHE A 38 -3.13 9.01 1.02
N ARG A 39 -2.98 9.69 2.16
CA ARG A 39 -2.70 11.13 2.23
C ARG A 39 -1.67 11.45 3.30
N MET A 40 -0.72 12.31 2.98
CA MET A 40 0.17 12.95 3.95
C MET A 40 0.51 14.38 3.52
N VAL A 41 1.23 15.10 4.38
CA VAL A 41 1.83 16.40 4.03
C VAL A 41 3.35 16.25 4.11
N ASP A 42 4.03 16.46 2.98
CA ASP A 42 5.49 16.51 2.91
C ASP A 42 5.94 17.93 2.55
N ASN A 43 6.75 18.54 3.41
CA ASN A 43 7.27 19.91 3.23
C ASN A 43 6.17 20.94 2.88
N GLY A 44 5.01 20.84 3.54
CA GLY A 44 3.86 21.73 3.33
C GLY A 44 3.07 21.47 2.04
N ARG A 45 3.39 20.41 1.29
CA ARG A 45 2.67 20.00 0.09
C ARG A 45 1.86 18.73 0.34
N PRO A 46 0.61 18.64 -0.14
CA PRO A 46 -0.16 17.41 -0.06
C PRO A 46 0.49 16.34 -0.94
N VAL A 47 0.63 15.15 -0.39
CA VAL A 47 1.01 13.94 -1.11
C VAL A 47 -0.17 12.99 -1.04
N GLU A 48 -0.68 12.60 -2.20
CA GLU A 48 -1.79 11.66 -2.30
C GLU A 48 -1.40 10.50 -3.21
N MET A 49 -1.72 9.29 -2.75
CA MET A 49 -1.54 8.06 -3.53
C MET A 49 -2.83 7.25 -3.49
N THR A 50 -3.05 6.44 -4.50
CA THR A 50 -4.20 5.53 -4.55
C THR A 50 -3.72 4.12 -4.82
N THR A 51 -4.18 3.13 -4.07
CA THR A 51 -3.87 1.73 -4.31
C THR A 51 -5.18 0.95 -4.46
N LEU A 52 -5.30 0.15 -5.52
CA LEU A 52 -6.46 -0.74 -5.71
C LEU A 52 -6.01 -2.19 -5.53
N TYR A 53 -6.60 -2.87 -4.54
CA TYR A 53 -6.37 -4.29 -4.27
C TYR A 53 -7.50 -5.13 -4.84
N TYR A 54 -7.17 -6.24 -5.50
CA TYR A 54 -8.14 -7.12 -6.14
C TYR A 54 -7.63 -8.56 -6.20
N LEU A 55 -8.54 -9.48 -6.54
CA LEU A 55 -8.19 -10.85 -6.86
C LEU A 55 -8.16 -11.05 -8.37
N ASP A 56 -7.10 -11.68 -8.86
CA ASP A 56 -6.97 -12.22 -10.20
C ASP A 56 -6.95 -13.75 -10.08
N GLY A 57 -8.12 -14.38 -10.23
CA GLY A 57 -8.33 -15.76 -9.76
C GLY A 57 -8.16 -15.85 -8.24
N ASP A 58 -7.26 -16.72 -7.78
CA ASP A 58 -6.90 -16.85 -6.35
C ASP A 58 -5.70 -15.96 -5.95
N GLN A 59 -5.09 -15.29 -6.92
CA GLN A 59 -3.92 -14.45 -6.70
C GLN A 59 -4.35 -13.04 -6.30
N ILE A 60 -4.01 -12.61 -5.08
CA ILE A 60 -4.17 -11.21 -4.69
C ILE A 60 -3.16 -10.34 -5.42
N LYS A 61 -3.61 -9.20 -5.92
CA LYS A 61 -2.80 -8.19 -6.59
C LYS A 61 -3.16 -6.81 -6.09
N LEU A 62 -2.26 -5.87 -6.32
CA LEU A 62 -2.53 -4.46 -6.22
C LEU A 62 -2.04 -3.73 -7.45
N THR A 63 -2.66 -2.60 -7.75
CA THR A 63 -2.12 -1.58 -8.65
C THR A 63 -2.05 -0.27 -7.87
N HIS A 64 -0.84 0.28 -7.76
CA HIS A 64 -0.56 1.52 -7.06
C HIS A 64 -0.45 2.67 -8.06
N TYR A 65 -1.17 3.76 -7.82
CA TYR A 65 -1.14 4.98 -8.62
C TYR A 65 -0.24 5.98 -7.93
N CYS A 66 1.01 6.04 -8.38
CA CYS A 66 2.03 6.90 -7.78
C CYS A 66 1.93 8.33 -8.31
N MET A 67 2.21 9.32 -7.46
CA MET A 67 2.35 10.74 -7.83
C MET A 67 3.49 10.96 -8.85
N ALA A 68 4.43 10.01 -8.97
CA ALA A 68 5.43 9.99 -10.04
C ALA A 68 4.84 9.75 -11.44
N GLY A 69 3.55 9.42 -11.54
CA GLY A 69 2.83 9.23 -12.80
C GLY A 69 2.93 7.83 -13.39
N ASN A 70 3.59 6.89 -12.70
CA ASN A 70 3.62 5.47 -13.07
C ASN A 70 2.65 4.64 -12.23
N GLN A 71 2.30 3.44 -12.70
CA GLN A 71 1.40 2.54 -11.97
C GLN A 71 1.99 1.14 -11.81
N PRO A 72 2.75 0.89 -10.73
CA PRO A 72 3.23 -0.44 -10.39
C PRO A 72 2.08 -1.40 -10.10
N THR A 73 2.13 -2.58 -10.70
CA THR A 73 1.27 -3.72 -10.37
C THR A 73 2.10 -4.78 -9.66
N MET A 74 1.62 -5.22 -8.50
CA MET A 74 2.31 -6.20 -7.65
C MET A 74 1.41 -7.40 -7.36
N LYS A 75 2.01 -8.57 -7.16
CA LYS A 75 1.33 -9.79 -6.73
C LYS A 75 1.63 -10.06 -5.26
N GLY A 76 0.61 -10.44 -4.50
CA GLY A 76 0.72 -10.67 -3.07
C GLY A 76 0.82 -12.15 -2.68
N SER A 77 1.52 -12.45 -1.60
CA SER A 77 1.58 -13.77 -0.99
C SER A 77 1.36 -13.64 0.52
N TYR A 78 0.53 -14.51 1.10
CA TYR A 78 0.19 -14.42 2.52
C TYR A 78 0.86 -15.54 3.31
N ALA A 79 1.68 -15.17 4.29
CA ALA A 79 2.29 -16.06 5.26
C ALA A 79 1.48 -16.02 6.56
N SER A 80 0.66 -17.05 6.81
CA SER A 80 -0.26 -17.08 7.95
C SER A 80 0.42 -17.07 9.31
N GLU A 81 1.57 -17.73 9.44
CA GLU A 81 2.34 -17.80 10.69
C GLU A 81 2.88 -16.42 11.10
N ALA A 82 3.32 -15.63 10.12
CA ALA A 82 3.81 -14.27 10.33
C ALA A 82 2.69 -13.21 10.32
N LYS A 83 1.47 -13.59 9.91
CA LYS A 83 0.37 -12.67 9.60
C LYS A 83 0.77 -11.57 8.62
N THR A 84 1.62 -11.91 7.65
CA THR A 84 2.21 -10.95 6.71
C THR A 84 1.74 -11.23 5.29
N LEU A 85 1.27 -10.19 4.62
CA LEU A 85 0.98 -10.17 3.20
C LEU A 85 2.10 -9.39 2.49
N THR A 86 2.82 -10.05 1.59
CA THR A 86 3.98 -9.51 0.89
C THR A 86 3.67 -9.35 -0.59
N PHE A 87 3.94 -8.17 -1.15
CA PHE A 87 3.70 -7.81 -2.53
C PHE A 87 5.00 -7.56 -3.29
N ASP A 88 5.19 -8.27 -4.40
CA ASP A 88 6.34 -8.14 -5.30
C ASP A 88 5.92 -7.58 -6.66
N LEU A 89 6.75 -6.69 -7.21
CA LEU A 89 6.55 -6.09 -8.53
C LEU A 89 6.38 -7.14 -9.63
N VAL A 90 5.38 -6.91 -10.49
CA VAL A 90 5.15 -7.71 -11.72
C VAL A 90 5.32 -6.86 -12.96
N SER A 91 4.75 -5.65 -12.98
CA SER A 91 4.81 -4.74 -14.13
C SER A 91 4.62 -3.29 -13.68
N ILE A 92 4.98 -2.33 -14.54
CA ILE A 92 4.77 -0.90 -14.30
C ILE A 92 4.31 -0.26 -15.61
N SER A 93 3.19 0.45 -15.59
CA SER A 93 2.80 1.31 -16.71
C SER A 93 3.42 2.71 -16.57
N ASN A 94 3.68 3.35 -17.71
CA ASN A 94 4.25 4.70 -17.81
C ASN A 94 5.62 4.87 -17.11
N LEU A 95 6.43 3.82 -17.11
CA LEU A 95 7.85 3.90 -16.73
C LEU A 95 8.68 4.20 -17.99
N LYS A 96 9.38 5.34 -18.03
CA LYS A 96 10.13 5.76 -19.25
C LYS A 96 11.45 5.02 -19.34
N THR A 97 12.12 4.83 -18.20
CA THR A 97 13.36 4.08 -18.10
C THR A 97 13.37 3.18 -16.86
N PRO A 98 14.12 2.07 -16.86
CA PRO A 98 14.29 1.24 -15.66
C PRO A 98 14.89 1.98 -14.45
N ASN A 99 15.48 3.16 -14.66
CA ASN A 99 16.05 3.98 -13.59
C ASN A 99 15.02 4.92 -12.95
N ASP A 100 13.83 5.06 -13.54
CA ASP A 100 12.80 5.93 -13.01
C ASP A 100 12.26 5.41 -11.67
N GLY A 101 11.95 6.34 -10.77
CA GLY A 101 11.50 6.03 -9.43
C GLY A 101 10.10 5.41 -9.38
N HIS A 102 9.94 4.32 -8.63
CA HIS A 102 8.65 3.63 -8.49
C HIS A 102 8.56 2.85 -7.17
N MET A 103 7.33 2.62 -6.70
CA MET A 103 7.07 1.62 -5.66
C MET A 103 7.37 0.23 -6.20
N HIS A 104 8.22 -0.52 -5.49
CA HIS A 104 8.76 -1.79 -5.96
C HIS A 104 8.28 -2.99 -5.14
N HIS A 105 8.07 -2.82 -3.85
CA HIS A 105 7.70 -3.89 -2.94
C HIS A 105 6.87 -3.33 -1.79
N ALA A 106 5.96 -4.13 -1.24
CA ALA A 106 5.20 -3.76 -0.06
C ALA A 106 4.98 -4.96 0.86
N THR A 107 4.97 -4.73 2.17
CA THR A 107 4.55 -5.71 3.16
C THR A 107 3.47 -5.13 4.04
N TYR A 108 2.53 -5.98 4.46
CA TYR A 108 1.45 -5.68 5.38
C TYR A 108 1.47 -6.73 6.48
N THR A 109 1.79 -6.33 7.70
CA THR A 109 1.76 -7.21 8.88
C THR A 109 0.56 -6.85 9.74
N PHE A 110 -0.40 -7.77 9.85
CA PHE A 110 -1.62 -7.57 10.61
C PHE A 110 -1.38 -7.91 12.08
N ILE A 111 -1.36 -6.89 12.94
CA ILE A 111 -1.06 -7.03 14.37
C ILE A 111 -2.33 -7.49 15.10
N ASP A 112 -3.40 -6.70 14.97
CA ASP A 112 -4.74 -7.00 15.47
C ASP A 112 -5.81 -6.33 14.57
N ASN A 113 -7.06 -6.20 15.05
CA ASN A 113 -8.16 -5.65 14.26
C ASN A 113 -8.06 -4.14 14.03
N ASP A 114 -7.32 -3.43 14.87
CA ASP A 114 -7.21 -1.97 14.90
C ASP A 114 -5.78 -1.50 14.65
N HIS A 115 -4.84 -2.41 14.37
CA HIS A 115 -3.45 -2.11 14.09
C HIS A 115 -2.89 -2.99 12.96
N PHE A 116 -2.25 -2.36 11.99
CA PHE A 116 -1.38 -3.05 11.04
C PHE A 116 -0.14 -2.22 10.74
N LYS A 117 0.91 -2.90 10.32
CA LYS A 117 2.16 -2.27 9.91
C LYS A 117 2.35 -2.45 8.40
N THR A 118 2.82 -1.41 7.73
CA THR A 118 3.23 -1.46 6.33
C THR A 118 4.70 -1.13 6.19
N ILE A 119 5.38 -1.81 5.27
CA ILE A 119 6.68 -1.37 4.77
C ILE A 119 6.60 -1.30 3.26
N TRP A 120 6.73 -0.11 2.69
CA TRP A 120 6.77 0.12 1.24
C TRP A 120 8.17 0.51 0.80
N THR A 121 8.68 -0.13 -0.26
CA THR A 121 10.04 0.13 -0.78
C THR A 121 9.95 0.91 -2.08
N PHE A 122 10.58 2.09 -2.11
CA PHE A 122 10.79 2.85 -3.35
C PHE A 122 12.14 2.49 -3.96
N ARG A 123 12.13 2.20 -5.26
CA ARG A 123 13.34 1.93 -6.05
C ARG A 123 13.56 3.04 -7.07
N LYS A 124 14.80 3.47 -7.23
CA LYS A 124 15.26 4.42 -8.26
C LYS A 124 16.68 4.05 -8.67
N GLU A 125 17.04 4.26 -9.93
CA GLU A 125 18.36 3.86 -10.46
C GLU A 125 18.68 2.39 -10.17
N GLN A 126 17.64 1.54 -10.26
CA GLN A 126 17.71 0.11 -10.01
C GLN A 126 18.17 -0.28 -8.58
N LYS A 127 18.07 0.64 -7.62
CA LYS A 127 18.43 0.43 -6.21
C LYS A 127 17.32 0.91 -5.28
N ASP A 128 17.17 0.23 -4.16
CA ASP A 128 16.25 0.65 -3.11
C ASP A 128 16.75 1.98 -2.55
N ALA A 129 15.93 3.02 -2.71
CA ALA A 129 16.30 4.38 -2.33
C ALA A 129 15.81 4.73 -0.93
N PHE A 130 14.60 4.30 -0.58
CA PHE A 130 14.05 4.42 0.77
C PHE A 130 12.94 3.40 1.02
N THR A 131 12.63 3.20 2.29
CA THR A 131 11.46 2.43 2.75
C THR A 131 10.60 3.27 3.67
N GLU A 132 9.29 3.19 3.49
CA GLU A 132 8.29 3.79 4.38
C GLU A 132 7.80 2.70 5.34
N ASP A 133 8.34 2.70 6.57
CA ASP A 133 7.97 1.79 7.65
C ASP A 133 6.99 2.50 8.59
N VAL A 134 5.72 2.11 8.53
CA VAL A 134 4.63 2.84 9.18
C VAL A 134 3.69 1.87 9.88
N THR A 135 3.33 2.17 11.12
CA THR A 135 2.24 1.48 11.82
C THR A 135 1.00 2.36 11.75
N TYR A 136 -0.11 1.78 11.33
CA TYR A 136 -1.42 2.42 11.27
C TYR A 136 -2.32 1.93 12.38
N VAL A 137 -3.08 2.87 12.94
CA VAL A 137 -4.07 2.67 13.99
C VAL A 137 -5.43 3.05 13.43
N ARG A 138 -6.42 2.18 13.62
CA ARG A 138 -7.80 2.48 13.22
C ARG A 138 -8.34 3.60 14.09
N THR A 139 -8.99 4.57 13.45
CA THR A 139 -9.79 5.58 14.13
C THR A 139 -11.27 5.22 14.01
N LYS A 140 -12.03 5.43 15.09
CA LYS A 140 -13.47 5.21 15.12
C LYS A 140 -14.24 6.17 14.23
#